data_AF-A0A8T2D9U5-F1
#
_entry.id   AF-A0A8T2D9U5-F1
#
_cell.length_a   1.000
_cell.length_b   1.000
_cell.length_c   1.000
_cell.angle_alpha   90.00
_cell.angle_beta   90.00
_cell.angle_gamma   90.00
#
_symmetry.space_group_name_H-M   'P 1'
#
loop_
_entity.id
_entity.type
_entity.pdbx_description
1 polymer ?
#
loop_
_entity_poly.entity_id
_entity_poly.type
_entity_poly.pdbx_seq_one_letter_code
_entity_poly.pdbx_strand_id
1 'polypeptide(L)'
;MAKDGPNWDGLLKWSLSHSDGTRPTRQLSEEDRKWFAEAMQSQTVDVVKRLKEITQVLQTPQQVLEAHEVTPQDIEGLLDELQEHVESIDMANDLHSVGGLVPLLGYLKNSNANIRAKSADVVSTIVENNPRSQESVMEANGLESLLLRFTSDTDMHSRTQALGAISSLIRNNKPGITGFRIANGYSGLKDALETDSVRFQRKALNLLHYLLQENDSDSDIAIEFGLHHLMMHLVSSFDADVREAALRGLLELVKARKDCSTCGSSIVKGDERLRQILKDRIKAISRVKAMSLFMSQEDLSAAKEERQLLDSLWTTIFNEPSSL
;
A
#
# COMPACT_ATOMS: atom_id res chain seq x y z
N MET A 1 -4.22 -22.19 31.07
CA MET A 1 -5.52 -22.90 31.26
C MET A 1 -6.62 -21.88 31.16
N ALA A 2 -7.24 -21.74 29.98
CA ALA A 2 -8.41 -20.89 29.77
C ALA A 2 -9.63 -21.60 30.35
N LYS A 3 -10.18 -21.12 31.48
CA LYS A 3 -11.37 -21.75 32.08
C LYS A 3 -12.43 -20.83 32.65
N ASP A 4 -12.31 -19.52 32.51
CA ASP A 4 -13.43 -18.60 32.73
C ASP A 4 -13.45 -17.57 31.61
N GLY A 5 -13.96 -17.99 30.45
CA GLY A 5 -14.35 -17.06 29.40
C GLY A 5 -15.58 -16.23 29.83
N PRO A 6 -15.89 -15.14 29.11
CA PRO A 6 -16.97 -14.24 29.51
C PRO A 6 -18.29 -14.99 29.60
N ASN A 7 -19.12 -14.64 30.59
CA ASN A 7 -20.49 -15.13 30.68
C ASN A 7 -21.36 -14.40 29.63
N TRP A 8 -21.06 -14.62 28.35
CA TRP A 8 -21.81 -14.09 27.21
C TRP A 8 -23.27 -14.48 27.28
N ASP A 9 -23.55 -15.68 27.78
CA ASP A 9 -24.89 -16.17 28.05
C ASP A 9 -25.58 -15.30 29.12
N GLY A 10 -24.86 -14.89 30.16
CA GLY A 10 -25.31 -13.92 31.17
C GLY A 10 -25.57 -12.53 30.59
N LEU A 11 -24.66 -12.00 29.76
CA LEU A 11 -24.81 -10.68 29.11
C LEU A 11 -25.98 -10.68 28.12
N LEU A 12 -26.14 -11.76 27.35
CA LEU A 12 -27.23 -11.95 26.38
C LEU A 12 -28.58 -12.12 27.11
N LYS A 13 -28.62 -12.93 28.18
CA LYS A 13 -29.82 -13.08 29.03
C LYS A 13 -30.20 -11.76 29.71
N TRP A 14 -29.20 -10.99 30.14
CA TRP A 14 -29.41 -9.66 30.67
C TRP A 14 -29.96 -8.72 29.58
N SER A 15 -29.33 -8.62 28.40
CA SER A 15 -29.83 -7.75 27.32
C SER A 15 -31.24 -8.14 26.83
N LEU A 16 -31.53 -9.44 26.74
CA LEU A 16 -32.84 -9.96 26.36
C LEU A 16 -33.91 -9.67 27.41
N SER A 17 -33.58 -9.79 28.70
CA SER A 17 -34.51 -9.44 29.80
C SER A 17 -34.77 -7.94 29.93
N HIS A 18 -33.90 -7.10 29.36
CA HIS A 18 -34.04 -5.64 29.36
C HIS A 18 -34.59 -5.09 28.04
N SER A 19 -34.84 -5.95 27.04
CA SER A 19 -35.33 -5.60 25.68
C SER A 19 -36.65 -6.31 25.35
N ASP A 20 -37.71 -6.04 26.12
CA ASP A 20 -39.06 -6.59 25.85
C ASP A 20 -39.80 -5.79 24.74
N GLY A 21 -39.36 -4.58 24.39
CA GLY A 21 -39.94 -3.76 23.30
C GLY A 21 -41.40 -3.30 23.48
N THR A 22 -42.11 -3.87 24.47
CA THR A 22 -43.54 -3.69 24.77
C THR A 22 -43.77 -2.87 26.04
N ARG A 23 -42.72 -2.46 26.74
CA ARG A 23 -42.76 -1.67 28.00
C ARG A 23 -41.97 -0.36 27.84
N PRO A 24 -42.39 0.74 28.51
CA PRO A 24 -41.64 1.99 28.49
C PRO A 24 -40.23 1.80 29.05
N THR A 25 -39.25 2.51 28.47
CA THR A 25 -37.82 2.41 28.81
C THR A 25 -37.61 2.61 30.31
N ARG A 26 -37.23 1.54 31.01
CA ARG A 26 -36.94 1.59 32.45
C ARG A 26 -35.58 2.28 32.65
N GLN A 27 -35.48 3.20 33.60
CA GLN A 27 -34.19 3.81 33.95
C GLN A 27 -33.30 2.74 34.60
N LEU A 28 -32.11 2.51 34.04
CA LEU A 28 -31.12 1.61 34.66
C LEU A 28 -30.73 2.14 36.04
N SER A 29 -30.61 1.24 37.01
CA SER A 29 -30.04 1.55 38.32
C SER A 29 -28.56 1.92 38.17
N GLU A 30 -28.01 2.68 39.13
CA GLU A 30 -26.57 2.98 39.14
C GLU A 30 -25.72 1.72 39.30
N GLU A 31 -26.22 0.71 40.01
CA GLU A 31 -25.56 -0.58 40.20
C GLU A 31 -25.46 -1.36 38.88
N ASP A 32 -26.53 -1.39 38.08
CA ASP A 32 -26.53 -2.04 36.76
C ASP A 32 -25.61 -1.33 35.77
N ARG A 33 -25.58 0.01 35.80
CA ARG A 33 -24.64 0.80 34.99
C ARG A 33 -23.20 0.52 35.37
N LYS A 34 -22.91 0.43 36.67
CA LYS A 34 -21.57 0.18 37.18
C LYS A 34 -21.11 -1.24 36.85
N TRP A 35 -21.98 -2.23 37.05
CA TRP A 35 -21.71 -3.63 36.67
C TRP A 35 -21.43 -3.76 35.17
N PHE A 36 -22.24 -3.12 34.32
CA PHE A 36 -22.04 -3.14 32.87
C PHE A 36 -20.72 -2.44 32.48
N ALA A 37 -20.42 -1.28 33.07
CA ALA A 37 -19.17 -0.57 32.82
C ALA A 37 -17.95 -1.39 33.27
N GLU A 38 -18.00 -2.04 34.43
CA GLU A 38 -16.94 -2.92 34.93
C GLU A 38 -16.78 -4.17 34.06
N ALA A 39 -17.88 -4.79 33.61
CA ALA A 39 -17.84 -5.93 32.69
C ALA A 39 -17.20 -5.55 31.34
N MET A 40 -17.56 -4.39 30.78
CA MET A 40 -16.98 -3.87 29.53
C MET A 40 -15.51 -3.44 29.70
N GLN A 41 -15.15 -2.80 30.82
CA GLN A 41 -13.78 -2.37 31.12
C GLN A 41 -12.84 -3.54 31.43
N SER A 42 -13.34 -4.59 32.09
CA SER A 42 -12.53 -5.79 32.37
C SER A 42 -12.14 -6.56 31.10
N GLN A 43 -12.81 -6.29 29.98
CA GLN A 43 -12.58 -6.96 28.70
C GLN A 43 -11.89 -6.09 27.64
N THR A 44 -11.91 -4.76 27.79
CA THR A 44 -11.16 -3.90 26.88
C THR A 44 -9.69 -3.98 27.25
N VAL A 45 -8.90 -4.67 26.43
CA VAL A 45 -7.45 -4.51 26.45
C VAL A 45 -7.22 -3.01 26.33
N ASP A 46 -6.53 -2.42 27.30
CA ASP A 46 -6.11 -1.02 27.21
C ASP A 46 -5.04 -0.95 26.14
N VAL A 47 -5.49 -0.88 24.88
CA VAL A 47 -4.63 -0.86 23.69
C VAL A 47 -3.68 0.33 23.78
N VAL A 48 -4.11 1.46 24.34
CA VAL A 48 -3.26 2.63 24.56
C VAL A 48 -2.13 2.33 25.55
N LYS A 49 -2.43 1.62 26.65
CA LYS A 49 -1.39 1.12 27.56
C LYS A 49 -0.44 0.16 26.83
N ARG A 50 -0.96 -0.77 26.03
CA ARG A 50 -0.11 -1.70 25.27
C ARG A 50 0.77 -0.99 24.25
N LEU A 51 0.25 0.00 23.53
CA LEU A 51 1.01 0.87 22.63
C LEU A 51 2.14 1.60 23.36
N LYS A 52 1.91 2.07 24.60
CA LYS A 52 2.96 2.68 25.43
C LYS A 52 4.05 1.68 25.81
N GLU A 53 3.68 0.45 26.17
CA GLU A 53 4.65 -0.62 26.46
C GLU A 53 5.50 -0.96 25.23
N ILE A 54 4.87 -1.15 24.07
CA ILE A 54 5.56 -1.36 22.79
C ILE A 54 6.50 -0.19 22.48
N THR A 55 6.00 1.04 22.63
CA THR A 55 6.78 2.27 22.41
C THR A 55 8.02 2.31 23.32
N GLN A 56 7.88 1.92 24.58
CA GLN A 56 9.01 1.88 25.52
C GLN A 56 10.08 0.88 25.07
N VAL A 57 9.68 -0.28 24.53
CA VAL A 57 10.62 -1.26 23.98
C VAL A 57 11.31 -0.70 22.73
N LEU A 58 10.58 -0.05 21.82
CA LEU A 58 11.15 0.59 20.63
C LEU A 58 12.08 1.76 20.97
N GLN A 59 11.90 2.43 22.11
CA GLN A 59 12.81 3.48 22.57
C GLN A 59 14.06 2.93 23.27
N THR A 60 14.08 1.65 23.60
CA THR A 60 15.18 1.05 24.35
C THR A 60 16.41 0.89 23.44
N PRO A 61 17.61 1.35 23.86
CA PRO A 61 18.82 1.19 23.08
C PRO A 61 19.11 -0.28 22.76
N GLN A 62 19.62 -0.54 21.55
CA GLN A 62 19.89 -1.90 21.09
C GLN A 62 20.80 -2.70 22.04
N GLN A 63 21.79 -2.06 22.66
CA GLN A 63 22.69 -2.74 23.62
C GLN A 63 21.94 -3.23 24.86
N VAL A 64 20.89 -2.52 25.28
CA VAL A 64 20.06 -2.90 26.42
C VAL A 64 19.12 -4.02 26.01
N LEU A 65 18.56 -3.99 24.80
CA LEU A 65 17.74 -5.08 24.26
C LEU A 65 18.56 -6.38 24.18
N GLU A 66 19.78 -6.31 23.66
CA GLU A 66 20.70 -7.45 23.57
C GLU A 66 21.08 -7.99 24.96
N ALA A 67 21.29 -7.10 25.95
CA ALA A 67 21.57 -7.51 27.33
C ALA A 67 20.38 -8.21 28.02
N HIS A 68 19.15 -7.95 27.56
CA HIS A 68 17.94 -8.63 28.03
C HIS A 68 17.58 -9.84 27.14
N GLU A 69 18.51 -10.31 26.29
CA GLU A 69 18.33 -11.45 25.39
C GLU A 69 17.17 -11.28 24.39
N VAL A 70 16.78 -10.03 24.09
CA VAL A 70 15.75 -9.75 23.08
C VAL A 70 16.32 -10.03 21.70
N THR A 71 15.72 -10.99 21.00
CA THR A 71 16.15 -11.41 19.67
C THR A 71 15.53 -10.54 18.58
N PRO A 72 16.09 -10.53 17.36
CA PRO A 72 15.44 -9.86 16.23
C PRO A 72 14.03 -10.40 15.96
N GLN A 73 13.78 -11.69 16.20
CA GLN A 73 12.47 -12.31 16.06
C GLN A 73 11.45 -11.76 17.07
N ASP A 74 11.88 -11.45 18.29
CA ASP A 74 11.01 -10.83 19.30
C ASP A 74 10.60 -9.42 18.88
N ILE A 75 11.54 -8.66 18.30
CA ILE A 75 11.24 -7.33 17.71
C ILE A 75 10.29 -7.47 16.53
N GLU A 76 10.51 -8.46 15.67
CA GLU A 76 9.62 -8.73 14.54
C GLU A 76 8.19 -9.08 15.01
N GLY A 77 8.03 -9.85 16.08
CA GLY A 77 6.72 -10.15 16.67
C GLY A 77 6.08 -8.94 17.34
N LEU A 78 6.88 -8.09 18.00
CA LEU A 78 6.40 -6.83 18.57
C LEU A 78 5.89 -5.86 17.49
N LEU A 79 6.55 -5.82 16.33
CA LEU A 79 6.11 -5.01 15.19
C LEU A 79 4.83 -5.56 14.55
N ASP A 80 4.64 -6.88 14.51
CA ASP A 80 3.36 -7.48 14.06
C ASP A 80 2.21 -7.10 15.00
N GLU A 81 2.43 -7.22 16.31
CA GLU A 81 1.43 -6.82 17.31
C GLU A 81 1.10 -5.32 17.20
N LEU A 82 2.13 -4.48 16.99
CA LEU A 82 1.92 -3.07 16.74
C LEU A 82 1.09 -2.84 15.47
N GLN A 83 1.34 -3.59 14.40
CA GLN A 83 0.59 -3.50 13.15
C GLN A 83 -0.89 -3.76 13.37
N GLU A 84 -1.24 -4.84 14.07
CA GLU A 84 -2.63 -5.20 14.39
C GLU A 84 -3.35 -4.08 15.17
N HIS A 85 -2.66 -3.40 16.09
CA HIS A 85 -3.24 -2.31 16.84
C HIS A 85 -3.49 -1.06 15.97
N VAL A 86 -2.54 -0.70 15.12
CA VAL A 86 -2.62 0.52 14.29
C VAL A 86 -3.48 0.37 13.03
N GLU A 87 -4.05 -0.81 12.77
CA GLU A 87 -5.15 -0.97 11.79
C GLU A 87 -6.36 -0.09 12.16
N SER A 88 -6.54 0.21 13.45
CA SER A 88 -7.49 1.23 13.90
C SER A 88 -6.91 2.63 13.70
N ILE A 89 -7.64 3.49 12.97
CA ILE A 89 -7.26 4.89 12.72
C ILE A 89 -7.02 5.66 14.03
N ASP A 90 -7.80 5.40 15.08
CA ASP A 90 -7.63 6.04 16.38
C ASP A 90 -6.30 5.63 17.02
N MET A 91 -5.96 4.35 16.96
CA MET A 91 -4.69 3.81 17.50
C MET A 91 -3.47 4.25 16.70
N ALA A 92 -3.60 4.36 15.37
CA ALA A 92 -2.57 4.94 14.52
C ALA A 92 -2.25 6.39 14.93
N ASN A 93 -3.27 7.18 15.24
CA ASN A 93 -3.11 8.56 15.70
C ASN A 93 -2.58 8.64 17.15
N ASP A 94 -3.00 7.71 18.01
CA ASP A 94 -2.50 7.61 19.38
C ASP A 94 -1.03 7.19 19.44
N LEU A 95 -0.55 6.36 18.50
CA LEU A 95 0.86 5.96 18.42
C LEU A 95 1.80 7.18 18.32
N HIS A 96 1.43 8.18 17.53
CA HIS A 96 2.18 9.44 17.49
C HIS A 96 2.12 10.17 18.84
N SER A 97 0.93 10.25 19.43
CA SER A 97 0.68 10.95 20.70
C SER A 97 1.42 10.32 21.90
N VAL A 98 1.62 9.01 21.90
CA VAL A 98 2.42 8.30 22.93
C VAL A 98 3.93 8.30 22.63
N GLY A 99 4.36 8.93 21.54
CA GLY A 99 5.78 9.06 21.17
C GLY A 99 6.38 7.82 20.49
N GLY A 100 5.54 6.93 19.94
CA GLY A 100 5.98 5.70 19.27
C GLY A 100 6.36 5.88 17.81
N LEU A 101 5.93 6.97 17.16
CA LEU A 101 6.20 7.20 15.73
C LEU A 101 7.70 7.38 15.43
N VAL A 102 8.39 8.25 16.15
CA VAL A 102 9.81 8.54 15.90
C VAL A 102 10.69 7.29 16.13
N PRO A 103 10.50 6.51 17.21
CA PRO A 103 11.14 5.21 17.36
C PRO A 103 10.87 4.28 16.19
N LEU A 104 9.62 4.10 15.78
CA LEU A 104 9.25 3.26 14.64
C LEU A 104 10.01 3.65 13.35
N LEU A 105 10.07 4.95 13.04
CA LEU A 105 10.86 5.46 11.91
C LEU A 105 12.36 5.19 12.07
N GLY A 106 12.88 5.19 13.30
CA GLY A 106 14.24 4.79 13.62
C GLY A 106 14.56 3.34 13.24
N TYR A 107 13.60 2.42 13.38
CA TYR A 107 13.76 1.01 13.02
C TYR A 107 13.86 0.78 11.51
N LEU A 108 13.50 1.76 10.67
CA LEU A 108 13.83 1.74 9.23
C LEU A 108 15.35 1.70 8.98
N LYS A 109 16.19 2.03 9.97
CA LYS A 109 17.66 1.98 9.86
C LYS A 109 18.27 0.75 10.53
N ASN A 110 17.45 -0.21 10.98
CA ASN A 110 17.92 -1.40 11.68
C ASN A 110 18.84 -2.27 10.80
N SER A 111 19.79 -2.98 11.39
CA SER A 111 20.70 -3.88 10.67
C SER A 111 19.96 -5.07 10.03
N ASN A 112 18.87 -5.55 10.62
CA ASN A 112 18.06 -6.64 10.09
C ASN A 112 17.05 -6.15 9.04
N ALA A 113 17.09 -6.75 7.84
CA ALA A 113 16.22 -6.40 6.73
C ALA A 113 14.72 -6.65 6.99
N ASN A 114 14.38 -7.73 7.70
CA ASN A 114 12.99 -8.05 8.05
C ASN A 114 12.41 -7.00 9.00
N ILE A 115 13.20 -6.58 10.00
CA ILE A 115 12.79 -5.50 10.91
C ILE A 115 12.53 -4.21 10.11
N ARG A 116 13.45 -3.82 9.21
CA ARG A 116 13.24 -2.65 8.34
C ARG A 116 11.97 -2.78 7.50
N ALA A 117 11.74 -3.96 6.92
CA ALA A 117 10.57 -4.25 6.10
C ALA A 117 9.26 -4.15 6.91
N LYS A 118 9.20 -4.77 8.10
CA LYS A 118 8.05 -4.70 9.00
C LYS A 118 7.81 -3.29 9.50
N SER A 119 8.85 -2.54 9.88
CA SER A 119 8.68 -1.14 10.28
C SER A 119 8.10 -0.29 9.15
N ALA A 120 8.52 -0.50 7.89
CA ALA A 120 7.92 0.16 6.74
C ALA A 120 6.45 -0.26 6.56
N ASP A 121 6.11 -1.53 6.78
CA ASP A 121 4.75 -2.04 6.67
C ASP A 121 3.82 -1.42 7.73
N VAL A 122 4.26 -1.33 8.99
CA VAL A 122 3.54 -0.63 10.06
C VAL A 122 3.33 0.85 9.70
N VAL A 123 4.36 1.52 9.17
CA VAL A 123 4.22 2.92 8.70
C VAL A 123 3.20 3.01 7.57
N SER A 124 3.18 2.06 6.63
CA SER A 124 2.17 1.99 5.56
C SER A 124 0.77 1.92 6.14
N THR A 125 0.51 1.07 7.12
CA THR A 125 -0.80 0.92 7.78
C THR A 125 -1.22 2.21 8.48
N ILE A 126 -0.32 2.84 9.23
CA ILE A 126 -0.61 4.06 10.00
C ILE A 126 -1.09 5.22 9.10
N VAL A 127 -0.47 5.37 7.92
CA VAL A 127 -0.72 6.49 7.00
C VAL A 127 -1.79 6.20 5.95
N GLU A 128 -2.22 4.95 5.81
CA GLU A 128 -3.18 4.54 4.79
C GLU A 128 -4.53 5.23 5.00
N ASN A 129 -4.88 6.11 4.06
CA ASN A 129 -6.10 6.93 4.12
C ASN A 129 -6.28 7.71 5.44
N ASN A 130 -5.17 8.10 6.09
CA ASN A 130 -5.17 8.80 7.38
C ASN A 130 -4.38 10.12 7.31
N PRO A 131 -5.04 11.26 6.99
CA PRO A 131 -4.37 12.55 6.81
C PRO A 131 -3.57 13.03 8.02
N ARG A 132 -4.05 12.78 9.25
CA ARG A 132 -3.38 13.20 10.49
C ARG A 132 -2.07 12.45 10.70
N SER A 133 -2.08 11.15 10.45
CA SER A 133 -0.88 10.33 10.52
C SER A 133 0.07 10.60 9.35
N GLN A 134 -0.45 10.85 8.14
CA GLN A 134 0.36 11.32 7.00
C GLN A 134 1.11 12.61 7.36
N GLU A 135 0.44 13.62 7.93
CA GLU A 135 1.07 14.86 8.38
C GLU A 135 2.14 14.60 9.44
N SER A 136 1.82 13.81 10.47
CA SER A 136 2.76 13.45 11.54
C SER A 136 4.02 12.75 11.03
N VAL A 137 3.89 11.87 10.03
CA VAL A 137 5.02 11.18 9.38
C VAL A 137 5.84 12.15 8.52
N MET A 138 5.20 13.09 7.83
CA MET A 138 5.89 14.12 7.06
C MET A 138 6.71 15.05 7.98
N GLU A 139 6.13 15.51 9.09
CA GLU A 139 6.81 16.36 10.08
C GLU A 139 8.01 15.67 10.75
N ALA A 140 7.93 14.35 10.93
CA ALA A 140 9.02 13.54 11.48
C ALA A 140 10.11 13.17 10.45
N ASN A 141 10.13 13.78 9.26
CA ASN A 141 11.01 13.42 8.14
C ASN A 141 10.94 11.93 7.75
N GLY A 142 9.76 11.31 7.91
CA GLY A 142 9.54 9.90 7.60
C GLY A 142 9.66 9.60 6.11
N LEU A 143 9.23 10.52 5.23
CA LEU A 143 9.35 10.36 3.78
C LEU A 143 10.81 10.19 3.33
N GLU A 144 11.75 10.97 3.88
CA GLU A 144 13.18 10.85 3.57
C GLU A 144 13.73 9.49 4.00
N SER A 145 13.36 9.02 5.19
CA SER A 145 13.77 7.72 5.70
C SER A 145 13.25 6.57 4.84
N LEU A 146 11.99 6.66 4.39
CA LEU A 146 11.39 5.67 3.48
C LEU A 146 12.04 5.71 2.08
N LEU A 147 12.31 6.90 1.54
CA LEU A 147 12.96 7.05 0.22
C LEU A 147 14.38 6.49 0.22
N LEU A 148 15.13 6.71 1.30
CA LEU A 148 16.45 6.11 1.47
C LEU A 148 16.37 4.57 1.44
N ARG A 149 15.35 3.98 2.08
CA ARG A 149 15.12 2.52 2.02
C ARG A 149 14.71 2.04 0.64
N PHE A 150 13.77 2.72 0.02
CA PHE A 150 13.29 2.38 -1.32
C PHE A 150 14.42 2.36 -2.36
N THR A 151 15.34 3.33 -2.31
CA THR A 151 16.38 3.51 -3.33
C THR A 151 17.67 2.76 -3.02
N SER A 152 18.07 2.65 -1.75
CA SER A 152 19.43 2.28 -1.36
C SER A 152 19.53 0.99 -0.52
N ASP A 153 18.41 0.36 -0.16
CA ASP A 153 18.46 -0.87 0.64
C ASP A 153 18.94 -2.06 -0.20
N THR A 154 19.72 -2.95 0.41
CA THR A 154 20.24 -4.15 -0.27
C THR A 154 19.19 -5.26 -0.37
N ASP A 155 18.19 -5.25 0.52
CA ASP A 155 17.16 -6.27 0.56
C ASP A 155 15.92 -5.86 -0.24
N MET A 156 15.54 -6.71 -1.20
CA MET A 156 14.42 -6.42 -2.12
C MET A 156 13.07 -6.35 -1.40
N HIS A 157 12.87 -7.16 -0.35
CA HIS A 157 11.62 -7.15 0.40
C HIS A 157 11.47 -5.83 1.18
N SER A 158 12.54 -5.37 1.84
CA SER A 158 12.60 -4.07 2.51
C SER A 158 12.32 -2.91 1.55
N ARG A 159 12.94 -2.89 0.35
CA ARG A 159 12.63 -1.89 -0.69
C ARG A 159 11.16 -1.90 -1.10
N THR A 160 10.58 -3.09 -1.24
CA THR A 160 9.19 -3.29 -1.64
C THR A 160 8.21 -2.76 -0.59
N GLN A 161 8.49 -2.96 0.70
CA GLN A 161 7.66 -2.42 1.79
C GLN A 161 7.84 -0.91 1.94
N ALA A 162 9.05 -0.39 1.80
CA ALA A 162 9.29 1.05 1.78
C ALA A 162 8.51 1.75 0.66
N LEU A 163 8.48 1.18 -0.55
CA LEU A 163 7.66 1.70 -1.66
C LEU A 163 6.16 1.63 -1.35
N GLY A 164 5.70 0.57 -0.67
CA GLY A 164 4.33 0.47 -0.17
C GLY A 164 3.96 1.62 0.76
N ALA A 165 4.79 1.85 1.77
CA ALA A 165 4.61 2.94 2.72
C ALA A 165 4.62 4.32 2.05
N ILE A 166 5.53 4.56 1.10
CA ILE A 166 5.56 5.80 0.32
C ILE A 166 4.25 5.97 -0.47
N SER A 167 3.79 4.91 -1.15
CA SER A 167 2.51 4.95 -1.88
C SER A 167 1.35 5.35 -0.96
N SER A 168 1.25 4.75 0.23
CA SER A 168 0.19 5.08 1.20
C SER A 168 0.35 6.50 1.76
N LEU A 169 1.58 6.96 1.99
CA LEU A 169 1.90 8.27 2.54
C LEU A 169 1.55 9.41 1.58
N ILE A 170 1.80 9.23 0.27
CA ILE A 170 1.62 10.32 -0.72
C ILE A 170 0.22 10.35 -1.33
N ARG A 171 -0.57 9.27 -1.21
CA ARG A 171 -1.95 9.23 -1.72
C ARG A 171 -2.81 10.28 -1.01
N ASN A 172 -3.48 11.10 -1.80
CA ASN A 172 -4.31 12.23 -1.36
C ASN A 172 -3.53 13.26 -0.51
N ASN A 173 -2.20 13.27 -0.59
CA ASN A 173 -1.32 14.12 0.21
C ASN A 173 -0.39 14.94 -0.70
N LYS A 174 -0.82 16.15 -1.08
CA LYS A 174 -0.09 17.03 -2.01
C LYS A 174 1.34 17.39 -1.55
N PRO A 175 1.59 17.72 -0.26
CA PRO A 175 2.95 17.85 0.26
C PRO A 175 3.79 16.59 0.07
N GLY A 176 3.21 15.40 0.30
CA GLY A 176 3.86 14.11 0.08
C GLY A 176 4.27 13.89 -1.38
N ILE A 177 3.38 14.14 -2.33
CA ILE A 177 3.67 14.05 -3.78
C ILE A 177 4.80 15.02 -4.16
N THR A 178 4.74 16.26 -3.66
CA THR A 178 5.77 17.27 -3.93
C THR A 178 7.13 16.85 -3.36
N GLY A 179 7.14 16.34 -2.13
CA GLY A 179 8.35 15.80 -1.49
C GLY A 179 8.94 14.63 -2.27
N PHE A 180 8.08 13.72 -2.76
CA PHE A 180 8.50 12.58 -3.59
C PHE A 180 9.17 13.03 -4.89
N ARG A 181 8.65 14.06 -5.56
CA ARG A 181 9.27 14.65 -6.76
C ARG A 181 10.63 15.28 -6.46
N ILE A 182 10.70 16.15 -5.45
CA ILE A 182 11.93 16.88 -5.08
C ILE A 182 13.05 15.91 -4.71
N ALA A 183 12.71 14.81 -4.05
CA ALA A 183 13.66 13.79 -3.63
C ALA A 183 13.99 12.74 -4.73
N ASN A 184 13.73 13.05 -6.00
CA ASN A 184 14.01 12.18 -7.15
C ASN A 184 13.37 10.77 -7.07
N GLY A 185 12.16 10.66 -6.51
CA GLY A 185 11.44 9.39 -6.39
C GLY A 185 11.23 8.65 -7.72
N TYR A 186 11.15 9.38 -8.84
CA TYR A 186 11.05 8.81 -10.19
C TYR A 186 12.28 8.01 -10.62
N SER A 187 13.47 8.37 -10.13
CA SER A 187 14.67 7.55 -10.35
C SER A 187 14.53 6.19 -9.71
N GLY A 188 14.05 6.14 -8.46
CA GLY A 188 13.79 4.87 -7.79
C GLY A 188 12.68 4.06 -8.46
N LEU A 189 11.65 4.71 -9.03
CA LEU A 189 10.62 4.01 -9.82
C LEU A 189 11.23 3.39 -11.07
N LYS A 190 12.09 4.11 -11.79
CA LYS A 190 12.83 3.59 -12.94
C LYS A 190 13.62 2.34 -12.55
N ASP A 191 14.42 2.44 -11.49
CA ASP A 191 15.23 1.31 -11.00
C ASP A 191 14.35 0.11 -10.63
N ALA A 192 13.18 0.35 -10.01
CA ALA A 192 12.23 -0.71 -9.66
C ALA A 192 11.68 -1.45 -10.88
N LEU A 193 11.37 -0.73 -11.97
CA LEU A 193 10.90 -1.32 -13.22
C LEU A 193 11.97 -2.11 -13.97
N GLU A 194 13.25 -1.80 -13.75
CA GLU A 194 14.39 -2.52 -14.34
C GLU A 194 14.75 -3.81 -13.58
N THR A 195 14.23 -4.01 -12.36
CA THR A 195 14.45 -5.25 -11.60
C THR A 195 13.61 -6.41 -12.13
N ASP A 196 13.99 -7.66 -11.83
CA ASP A 196 13.19 -8.86 -12.13
C ASP A 196 12.10 -9.15 -11.07
N SER A 197 11.96 -8.32 -10.04
CA SER A 197 11.01 -8.55 -8.95
C SER A 197 9.61 -8.11 -9.35
N VAL A 198 8.77 -9.08 -9.74
CA VAL A 198 7.37 -8.86 -10.14
C VAL A 198 6.59 -8.04 -9.12
N ARG A 199 6.72 -8.35 -7.81
CA ARG A 199 6.03 -7.61 -6.74
C ARG A 199 6.48 -6.16 -6.66
N PHE A 200 7.77 -5.91 -6.88
CA PHE A 200 8.34 -4.56 -6.82
C PHE A 200 7.96 -3.74 -8.06
N GLN A 201 8.08 -4.33 -9.25
CA GLN A 201 7.61 -3.75 -10.52
C GLN A 201 6.12 -3.36 -10.42
N ARG A 202 5.27 -4.25 -9.93
CA ARG A 202 3.83 -4.00 -9.79
C ARG A 202 3.52 -2.84 -8.84
N LYS A 203 4.16 -2.77 -7.67
CA LYS A 203 4.01 -1.63 -6.76
C LYS A 203 4.49 -0.32 -7.40
N ALA A 204 5.61 -0.36 -8.15
CA ALA A 204 6.13 0.82 -8.85
C ALA A 204 5.18 1.30 -9.96
N LEU A 205 4.65 0.39 -10.78
CA LEU A 205 3.67 0.70 -11.82
C LEU A 205 2.38 1.27 -11.24
N ASN A 206 1.89 0.71 -10.13
CA ASN A 206 0.67 1.21 -9.48
C ASN A 206 0.87 2.60 -8.86
N LEU A 207 2.04 2.89 -8.29
CA LEU A 207 2.37 4.23 -7.80
C LEU A 207 2.53 5.21 -8.96
N LEU A 208 3.22 4.81 -10.03
CA LEU A 208 3.37 5.62 -11.23
C LEU A 208 2.00 5.95 -11.83
N HIS A 209 1.12 4.97 -11.99
CA HIS A 209 -0.24 5.19 -12.51
C HIS A 209 -1.01 6.20 -11.64
N TYR A 210 -0.93 6.10 -10.31
CA TYR A 210 -1.51 7.08 -9.40
C TYR A 210 -0.98 8.49 -9.66
N LEU A 211 0.35 8.65 -9.73
CA LEU A 211 0.97 9.97 -10.00
C LEU A 211 0.52 10.56 -11.34
N LEU A 212 0.47 9.74 -12.39
CA LEU A 212 0.02 10.17 -13.72
C LEU A 212 -1.44 10.65 -13.75
N GLN A 213 -2.30 10.13 -12.88
CA GLN A 213 -3.69 10.58 -12.76
C GLN A 213 -3.83 11.88 -11.96
N GLU A 214 -2.93 12.11 -11.02
CA GLU A 214 -3.01 13.27 -10.13
C GLU A 214 -2.53 14.57 -10.79
N ASN A 215 -1.46 14.52 -11.62
CA ASN A 215 -0.92 15.72 -12.25
C ASN A 215 -0.35 15.47 -13.65
N ASP A 216 -0.73 16.32 -14.60
CA ASP A 216 -0.23 16.25 -15.98
C ASP A 216 1.31 16.40 -16.06
N SER A 217 1.91 17.18 -15.17
CA SER A 217 3.38 17.36 -15.09
C SER A 217 4.12 16.05 -14.80
N ASP A 218 3.47 15.09 -14.14
CA ASP A 218 4.07 13.78 -13.88
C ASP A 218 4.23 12.96 -15.17
N SER A 219 3.43 13.25 -16.19
CA SER A 219 3.58 12.65 -17.51
C SER A 219 4.83 13.14 -18.23
N ASP A 220 5.25 14.39 -18.02
CA ASP A 220 6.51 14.93 -18.54
C ASP A 220 7.70 14.28 -17.84
N ILE A 221 7.69 14.28 -16.51
CA ILE A 221 8.74 13.66 -15.71
C ILE A 221 8.89 12.17 -16.08
N ALA A 222 7.78 11.42 -16.17
CA ALA A 222 7.82 9.99 -16.52
C ALA A 222 8.45 9.72 -17.90
N ILE A 223 8.30 10.64 -18.85
CA ILE A 223 8.92 10.51 -20.17
C ILE A 223 10.40 10.87 -20.14
N GLU A 224 10.77 11.95 -19.44
CA GLU A 224 12.16 12.35 -19.27
C GLU A 224 12.99 11.23 -18.63
N PHE A 225 12.41 10.49 -17.68
CA PHE A 225 13.01 9.30 -17.07
C PHE A 225 12.95 8.03 -17.95
N GLY A 226 12.29 8.07 -19.10
CA GLY A 226 12.16 6.93 -20.02
C GLY A 226 11.23 5.81 -19.53
N LEU A 227 10.35 6.08 -18.56
CA LEU A 227 9.48 5.05 -17.95
C LEU A 227 8.50 4.43 -18.97
N HIS A 228 8.10 5.20 -19.98
CA HIS A 228 7.27 4.69 -21.07
C HIS A 228 7.94 3.55 -21.84
N HIS A 229 9.25 3.61 -22.10
CA HIS A 229 9.98 2.52 -22.76
C HIS A 229 10.03 1.26 -21.89
N LEU A 230 10.22 1.42 -20.58
CA LEU A 230 10.19 0.31 -19.63
C LEU A 230 8.80 -0.33 -19.57
N MET A 231 7.74 0.48 -19.50
CA MET A 231 6.37 -0.04 -19.54
C MET A 231 6.08 -0.80 -20.85
N MET A 232 6.54 -0.31 -22.00
CA MET A 232 6.40 -1.03 -23.28
C MET A 232 7.08 -2.41 -23.25
N HIS A 233 8.24 -2.53 -22.60
CA HIS A 233 8.88 -3.82 -22.39
C HIS A 233 8.05 -4.71 -21.45
N LEU A 234 7.54 -4.15 -20.35
CA LEU A 234 6.75 -4.88 -19.35
C LEU A 234 5.37 -5.34 -19.84
N VAL A 235 4.83 -4.78 -20.93
CA VAL A 235 3.66 -5.34 -21.64
C VAL A 235 3.91 -6.79 -22.12
N SER A 236 5.17 -7.19 -22.30
CA SER A 236 5.56 -8.56 -22.63
C SER A 236 5.96 -9.41 -21.41
N SER A 237 5.75 -8.92 -20.19
CA SER A 237 6.02 -9.67 -18.95
C SER A 237 5.21 -10.97 -18.88
N PHE A 238 5.77 -11.99 -18.22
CA PHE A 238 5.06 -13.25 -17.95
C PHE A 238 3.94 -13.07 -16.91
N ASP A 239 4.07 -12.12 -15.99
CA ASP A 239 3.09 -11.84 -14.94
C ASP A 239 1.92 -11.00 -15.47
N ALA A 240 0.68 -11.44 -15.23
CA ALA A 240 -0.51 -10.75 -15.73
C ALA A 240 -0.70 -9.37 -15.09
N ASP A 241 -0.50 -9.26 -13.79
CA ASP A 241 -0.69 -8.01 -13.04
C ASP A 241 0.33 -6.95 -13.47
N VAL A 242 1.59 -7.34 -13.74
CA VAL A 242 2.60 -6.43 -14.29
C VAL A 242 2.22 -5.94 -15.69
N ARG A 243 1.72 -6.81 -16.56
CA ARG A 243 1.26 -6.40 -17.90
C ARG A 243 0.09 -5.43 -17.81
N GLU A 244 -0.90 -5.74 -16.98
CA GLU A 244 -2.07 -4.90 -16.75
C GLU A 244 -1.65 -3.51 -16.25
N ALA A 245 -0.82 -3.46 -15.21
CA ALA A 245 -0.34 -2.20 -14.64
C ALA A 245 0.49 -1.38 -15.64
N ALA A 246 1.33 -2.04 -16.46
CA ALA A 246 2.10 -1.40 -17.52
C ALA A 246 1.19 -0.82 -18.62
N LEU A 247 0.15 -1.56 -19.02
CA LEU A 247 -0.84 -1.08 -20.00
C LEU A 247 -1.64 0.10 -19.46
N ARG A 248 -2.05 0.07 -18.18
CA ARG A 248 -2.73 1.21 -17.53
C ARG A 248 -1.85 2.46 -17.52
N GLY A 249 -0.58 2.33 -17.11
CA GLY A 249 0.37 3.44 -17.11
C GLY A 249 0.62 4.02 -18.51
N LEU A 250 0.78 3.16 -19.53
CA LEU A 250 0.91 3.60 -20.92
C LEU A 250 -0.35 4.32 -21.41
N LEU A 251 -1.53 3.78 -21.13
CA LEU A 251 -2.78 4.40 -21.56
C LEU A 251 -2.94 5.82 -20.99
N GLU A 252 -2.63 6.02 -19.71
CA GLU A 252 -2.68 7.36 -19.10
C GLU A 252 -1.67 8.32 -19.72
N LEU A 253 -0.43 7.88 -19.97
CA LEU A 253 0.55 8.71 -20.68
C LEU A 253 0.06 9.10 -22.09
N VAL A 254 -0.57 8.17 -22.83
CA VAL A 254 -1.07 8.47 -24.17
C VAL A 254 -2.25 9.45 -24.12
N LYS A 255 -3.16 9.32 -23.15
CA LYS A 255 -4.26 10.26 -22.95
C LYS A 255 -3.74 11.66 -22.64
N ALA A 256 -2.84 11.78 -21.66
CA ALA A 256 -2.23 13.07 -21.29
C ALA A 256 -1.55 13.76 -22.49
N ARG A 257 -0.96 12.99 -23.42
CA ARG A 257 -0.33 13.53 -24.64
C ARG A 257 -1.31 13.90 -25.74
N LYS A 258 -2.50 13.31 -25.80
CA LYS A 258 -3.54 13.77 -26.74
C LYS A 258 -4.03 15.16 -26.37
N ASP A 259 -4.12 15.43 -25.07
CA ASP A 259 -4.65 16.68 -24.55
C ASP A 259 -3.57 17.79 -24.48
N CYS A 260 -2.28 17.42 -24.46
CA CYS A 260 -1.18 18.37 -24.49
C CYS A 260 -0.81 18.85 -25.92
N SER A 261 -1.07 20.13 -26.21
CA SER A 261 -0.74 20.79 -27.49
C SER A 261 0.70 21.30 -27.59
N THR A 262 1.42 21.43 -26.48
CA THR A 262 2.76 22.06 -26.38
C THR A 262 3.90 21.05 -26.18
N CYS A 263 3.59 19.76 -26.03
CA CYS A 263 4.55 18.74 -25.66
C CYS A 263 5.33 18.20 -26.87
N GLY A 264 6.64 18.44 -26.89
CA GLY A 264 7.56 17.96 -27.93
C GLY A 264 7.95 16.48 -27.74
N SER A 265 7.62 15.64 -28.74
CA SER A 265 8.03 14.24 -28.95
C SER A 265 7.16 13.08 -28.38
N SER A 266 6.40 12.49 -29.31
CA SER A 266 6.39 11.07 -29.74
C SER A 266 6.52 9.93 -28.70
N ILE A 267 5.56 9.73 -27.80
CA ILE A 267 5.41 8.38 -27.20
C ILE A 267 4.96 7.36 -28.27
N VAL A 268 4.25 7.81 -29.31
CA VAL A 268 3.28 6.89 -29.95
C VAL A 268 3.04 7.05 -31.45
N LYS A 269 3.20 8.24 -32.04
CA LYS A 269 2.89 8.42 -33.46
C LYS A 269 3.96 7.77 -34.33
N GLY A 270 3.82 6.46 -34.57
CA GLY A 270 4.66 5.69 -35.49
C GLY A 270 5.63 4.71 -34.84
N ASP A 271 5.51 4.40 -33.54
CA ASP A 271 6.34 3.34 -32.94
C ASP A 271 5.88 1.96 -33.42
N GLU A 272 6.48 1.49 -34.52
CA GLU A 272 6.24 0.17 -35.10
C GLU A 272 6.52 -0.95 -34.08
N ARG A 273 7.44 -0.73 -33.13
CA ARG A 273 7.77 -1.70 -32.09
C ARG A 273 6.61 -1.84 -31.12
N LEU A 274 6.02 -0.74 -30.66
CA LEU A 274 4.81 -0.79 -29.83
C LEU A 274 3.66 -1.45 -30.59
N ARG A 275 3.45 -1.08 -31.86
CA ARG A 275 2.41 -1.72 -32.69
C ARG A 275 2.60 -3.24 -32.77
N GLN A 276 3.83 -3.70 -32.93
CA GLN A 276 4.16 -5.12 -33.00
C GLN A 276 3.94 -5.82 -31.65
N ILE A 277 4.40 -5.23 -30.54
CA ILE A 277 4.18 -5.75 -29.19
C ILE A 277 2.68 -5.91 -28.91
N LEU A 278 1.87 -4.89 -29.19
CA LEU A 278 0.43 -4.95 -28.99
C LEU A 278 -0.22 -6.02 -29.88
N LYS A 279 0.17 -6.12 -31.16
CA LYS A 279 -0.33 -7.19 -32.05
C LYS A 279 0.00 -8.59 -31.54
N ASP A 280 1.21 -8.80 -31.03
CA ASP A 280 1.62 -10.11 -30.53
C ASP A 280 0.91 -10.46 -29.22
N ARG A 281 0.65 -9.48 -28.35
CA ARG A 281 -0.20 -9.65 -27.17
C ARG A 281 -1.66 -9.94 -27.52
N ILE A 282 -2.22 -9.22 -28.49
CA ILE A 282 -3.58 -9.47 -29.01
C ILE A 282 -3.70 -10.93 -29.47
N LYS A 283 -2.76 -11.41 -30.29
CA LYS A 283 -2.73 -12.81 -30.73
C LYS A 283 -2.60 -13.79 -29.56
N ALA A 284 -1.78 -13.47 -28.56
CA ALA A 284 -1.62 -14.31 -27.37
C ALA A 284 -2.94 -14.45 -26.60
N ILE A 285 -3.65 -13.34 -26.34
CA ILE A 285 -4.95 -13.34 -25.66
C ILE A 285 -6.01 -14.09 -26.48
N SER A 286 -6.03 -13.94 -27.81
CA SER A 286 -6.96 -14.70 -28.66
C SER A 286 -6.74 -16.22 -28.58
N ARG A 287 -5.48 -16.67 -28.39
CA ARG A 287 -5.18 -18.10 -28.14
C ARG A 287 -5.64 -18.55 -26.76
N VAL A 288 -5.45 -17.71 -25.75
CA VAL A 288 -5.94 -17.95 -24.37
C VAL A 288 -7.47 -18.12 -24.37
N LYS A 289 -8.20 -17.31 -25.13
CA LYS A 289 -9.66 -17.47 -25.33
C LYS A 289 -10.04 -18.83 -25.94
N ALA A 290 -9.22 -19.38 -26.83
CA ALA A 290 -9.44 -20.73 -27.38
C ALA A 290 -9.20 -21.84 -26.34
N MET A 291 -8.47 -21.55 -25.25
CA MET A 291 -8.17 -22.45 -24.14
C MET A 291 -9.04 -22.20 -22.91
N SER A 292 -10.07 -21.35 -22.99
CA SER A 292 -10.87 -20.89 -21.85
C SER A 292 -11.55 -22.01 -21.06
N LEU A 293 -11.70 -23.20 -21.66
CA LEU A 293 -12.25 -24.40 -21.02
C LEU A 293 -11.34 -24.98 -19.91
N PHE A 294 -10.06 -24.59 -19.87
CA PHE A 294 -9.05 -25.13 -18.94
C PHE A 294 -8.48 -24.09 -17.98
N MET A 295 -9.07 -22.89 -17.92
CA MET A 295 -8.54 -21.77 -17.15
C MET A 295 -9.33 -21.52 -15.87
N SER A 296 -8.66 -20.93 -14.87
CA SER A 296 -9.34 -20.45 -13.68
C SER A 296 -10.20 -19.22 -14.00
N GLN A 297 -11.19 -18.94 -13.14
CA GLN A 297 -12.03 -17.76 -13.28
C GLN A 297 -11.22 -16.45 -13.13
N GLU A 298 -10.16 -16.46 -12.32
CA GLU A 298 -9.26 -15.33 -12.10
C GLU A 298 -8.45 -15.03 -13.38
N ASP A 299 -7.88 -16.04 -14.01
CA ASP A 299 -7.11 -15.87 -15.26
C ASP A 299 -8.00 -15.35 -16.40
N LEU A 300 -9.26 -15.77 -16.44
CA LEU A 300 -10.24 -15.27 -17.41
C LEU A 300 -10.62 -13.80 -17.15
N SER A 301 -10.65 -13.37 -15.89
CA SER A 301 -10.88 -11.96 -15.54
C SER A 301 -9.70 -11.09 -15.95
N ALA A 302 -8.48 -11.49 -15.57
CA ALA A 302 -7.25 -10.79 -15.93
C ALA A 302 -7.09 -10.66 -17.45
N ALA A 303 -7.39 -11.73 -18.21
CA ALA A 303 -7.34 -11.69 -19.67
C ALA A 303 -8.38 -10.74 -20.28
N LYS A 304 -9.55 -10.56 -19.66
CA LYS A 304 -10.57 -9.58 -20.11
C LYS A 304 -10.13 -8.15 -19.84
N GLU A 305 -9.55 -7.89 -18.67
CA GLU A 305 -9.02 -6.57 -18.32
C GLU A 305 -7.84 -6.18 -19.22
N GLU A 306 -6.88 -7.10 -19.43
CA GLU A 306 -5.77 -6.92 -20.37
C GLU A 306 -6.31 -6.60 -21.78
N ARG A 307 -7.36 -7.30 -22.23
CA ARG A 307 -8.01 -7.05 -23.53
C ARG A 307 -8.62 -5.66 -23.63
N GLN A 308 -9.36 -5.22 -22.62
CA GLN A 308 -10.00 -3.88 -22.61
C GLN A 308 -8.95 -2.77 -22.65
N LEU A 309 -7.86 -2.93 -21.90
CA LEU A 309 -6.75 -1.98 -21.90
C LEU A 309 -6.03 -1.95 -23.24
N LEU A 310 -5.78 -3.10 -23.86
CA LEU A 310 -5.18 -3.19 -25.19
C LEU A 310 -6.04 -2.53 -26.26
N ASP A 311 -7.35 -2.76 -26.24
CA ASP A 311 -8.28 -2.14 -27.20
C ASP A 311 -8.35 -0.61 -27.01
N SER A 312 -8.44 -0.17 -25.75
CA SER A 312 -8.42 1.26 -25.41
C SER A 312 -7.10 1.92 -25.83
N LEU A 313 -5.97 1.26 -25.59
CA LEU A 313 -4.66 1.75 -25.98
C LEU A 313 -4.55 1.78 -27.51
N TRP A 314 -4.93 0.71 -28.21
CA TRP A 314 -4.87 0.62 -29.66
C TRP A 314 -5.70 1.71 -30.34
N THR A 315 -6.97 1.85 -29.94
CA THR A 315 -7.87 2.89 -30.47
C THR A 315 -7.35 4.29 -30.17
N THR A 316 -6.80 4.50 -28.97
CA THR A 316 -6.21 5.78 -28.59
C THR A 316 -4.97 6.10 -29.43
N ILE A 317 -4.11 5.11 -29.69
CA ILE A 317 -2.87 5.32 -30.42
C ILE A 317 -3.08 5.45 -31.93
N PHE A 318 -3.81 4.50 -32.54
CA PHE A 318 -3.88 4.34 -34.00
C PHE A 318 -5.15 4.92 -34.62
N ASN A 319 -6.15 5.32 -33.82
CA ASN A 319 -7.49 5.71 -34.29
C ASN A 319 -8.15 4.65 -35.21
N GLU A 320 -7.76 3.39 -35.06
CA GLU A 320 -8.28 2.22 -35.78
C GLU A 320 -8.92 1.26 -34.77
N PRO A 321 -9.92 0.45 -35.17
CA PRO A 321 -10.39 -0.65 -34.33
C PRO A 321 -9.28 -1.70 -34.16
N SER A 322 -9.12 -2.24 -32.95
CA SER A 322 -8.17 -3.34 -32.73
C SER A 322 -8.67 -4.64 -33.37
N SER A 323 -7.76 -5.57 -33.67
CA SER A 323 -8.11 -6.88 -34.26
C SER A 323 -8.61 -7.90 -33.23
N LEU A 324 -9.08 -7.44 -32.06
CA LEU A 324 -9.45 -8.25 -30.90
C LEU A 324 -10.88 -8.78 -30.95
#